data_AF-A0A7J8QW74-F1
#
_entry.id   AF-A0A7J8QW74-F1
#
_cell.length_a   1.000
_cell.length_b   1.000
_cell.length_c   1.000
_cell.angle_alpha   90.00
_cell.angle_beta   90.00
_cell.angle_gamma   90.00
#
_symmetry.space_group_name_H-M   'P 1'
#
loop_
_entity.id
_entity.type
_entity.pdbx_description
1 polymer ?
#
loop_
_entity_poly.entity_id
_entity_poly.type
_entity_poly.pdbx_seq_one_letter_code
_entity_poly.pdbx_strand_id
1 'polypeptide(L)'
;MLLSFATECADSVVPAYIPILEKRKDTPFNESHKAWQQLRRGRYVEFNLVYDRGTTFGLKTGGRIESILMSLPLTARWEYDHEAITDCERPISCLTRRNQKREVKSGNC
;
A
#
# COMPACT_ATOMS: atom_id res chain seq x y z
N MET A 1 19.58 16.02 20.57
CA MET A 1 19.58 14.58 20.30
C MET A 1 18.28 14.10 19.67
N LEU A 2 17.09 14.36 20.24
CA LEU A 2 15.81 13.97 19.61
C LEU A 2 15.43 14.83 18.40
N LEU A 3 15.59 16.16 18.51
CA LEU A 3 15.31 17.06 17.38
C LEU A 3 16.23 16.76 16.18
N SER A 4 17.54 16.60 16.45
CA SER A 4 18.51 16.24 15.41
C SER A 4 18.16 14.92 14.72
N PHE A 5 17.75 13.90 15.48
CA PHE A 5 17.28 12.64 14.90
C PHE A 5 16.04 12.80 14.02
N ALA A 6 15.03 13.55 14.48
CA ALA A 6 13.81 13.79 13.70
C ALA A 6 14.09 14.56 12.39
N THR A 7 14.97 15.58 12.46
CA THR A 7 15.42 16.33 11.28
C THR A 7 16.15 15.43 10.30
N GLU A 8 17.12 14.63 10.77
CA GLU A 8 17.85 13.67 9.92
C GLU A 8 16.90 12.66 9.26
N CYS A 9 15.90 12.15 9.99
CA CYS A 9 14.89 11.26 9.42
C CYS A 9 14.10 11.95 8.29
N ALA A 10 13.65 13.19 8.49
CA ALA A 10 12.92 13.94 7.47
C ALA A 10 13.79 14.22 6.24
N ASP A 11 15.03 14.65 6.45
CA ASP A 11 16.00 14.95 5.38
C ASP A 11 16.35 13.70 4.56
N SER A 12 16.25 12.50 5.15
CA SER A 12 16.52 11.23 4.47
C SER A 12 15.43 10.77 3.50
N VAL A 13 14.20 11.30 3.60
CA VAL A 13 13.04 10.80 2.81
C VAL A 13 13.22 11.06 1.31
N VAL A 14 13.58 12.29 0.94
CA VAL A 14 13.76 12.70 -0.46
C VAL A 14 14.89 11.92 -1.15
N PRO A 15 16.13 11.87 -0.60
CA PRO A 15 17.22 11.13 -1.23
C PRO A 15 16.97 9.62 -1.26
N ALA A 16 16.16 9.06 -0.35
CA ALA A 16 15.78 7.66 -0.42
C ALA A 16 14.73 7.36 -1.51
N TYR A 17 13.75 8.25 -1.70
CA TYR A 17 12.61 8.00 -2.58
C TYR A 17 12.84 8.40 -4.04
N ILE A 18 13.45 9.56 -4.29
CA ILE A 18 13.62 10.12 -5.64
C ILE A 18 14.39 9.16 -6.58
N PRO A 19 15.51 8.53 -6.17
CA PRO A 19 16.23 7.61 -7.04
C PRO A 19 15.40 6.39 -7.48
N ILE A 20 14.49 5.91 -6.62
CA ILE A 20 13.59 4.81 -6.95
C ILE A 20 12.59 5.25 -8.02
N LEU A 21 12.06 6.46 -7.89
CA LEU A 21 11.12 7.04 -8.85
C LEU A 21 11.79 7.28 -10.20
N GLU A 22 12.95 7.93 -10.22
CA GLU A 22 13.69 8.20 -11.46
C GLU A 22 14.04 6.93 -12.23
N LYS A 23 14.41 5.86 -11.51
CA LYS A 23 14.72 4.56 -12.11
C LYS A 23 13.50 3.85 -12.70
N ARG A 24 12.30 4.08 -12.15
CA ARG A 24 11.11 3.25 -12.44
C ARG A 24 9.98 3.97 -13.16
N LYS A 25 10.00 5.30 -13.24
CA LYS A 25 8.92 6.11 -13.84
C LYS A 25 8.63 5.74 -15.31
N ASP A 26 9.67 5.38 -16.08
CA ASP A 26 9.58 5.06 -17.51
C ASP A 26 9.52 3.54 -17.77
N THR A 27 9.42 2.72 -16.72
CA THR A 27 9.32 1.26 -16.88
C THR A 27 7.99 0.91 -17.58
N PRO A 28 8.01 0.20 -18.72
CA PRO A 28 6.79 -0.16 -19.42
C PRO A 28 5.90 -1.03 -18.55
N PHE A 29 4.59 -0.77 -18.61
CA PHE A 29 3.59 -1.55 -17.91
C PHE A 29 2.48 -1.94 -18.88
N ASN A 30 1.80 -3.04 -18.57
CA ASN A 30 0.64 -3.52 -19.30
C ASN A 30 -0.62 -3.36 -18.43
N GLU A 31 -1.77 -3.69 -19.00
CA GLU A 31 -3.05 -3.59 -18.30
C GLU A 31 -3.12 -4.49 -17.06
N SER A 32 -2.48 -5.66 -17.05
CA SER A 32 -2.45 -6.54 -15.87
C SER A 32 -1.65 -5.92 -14.72
N HIS A 33 -0.54 -5.25 -15.00
CA HIS A 33 0.19 -4.45 -14.01
C HIS A 33 -0.66 -3.32 -13.46
N LYS A 34 -1.47 -2.67 -14.30
CA LYS A 34 -2.36 -1.59 -13.88
C LYS A 34 -3.49 -2.12 -12.99
N ALA A 35 -4.14 -3.22 -13.38
CA ALA A 35 -5.15 -3.89 -12.58
C ALA A 35 -4.59 -4.30 -11.21
N TRP A 36 -3.38 -4.88 -11.18
CA TRP A 36 -2.70 -5.24 -9.94
C TRP A 36 -2.39 -4.00 -9.07
N GLN A 37 -1.93 -2.90 -9.67
CA GLN A 37 -1.73 -1.64 -8.94
C GLN A 37 -3.03 -1.16 -8.26
N GLN A 38 -4.18 -1.28 -8.93
CA GLN A 38 -5.47 -0.86 -8.39
C GLN A 38 -5.91 -1.69 -7.19
N LEU A 39 -5.68 -3.01 -7.22
CA LEU A 39 -5.94 -3.90 -6.08
C LEU A 39 -5.04 -3.56 -4.88
N ARG A 40 -3.76 -3.24 -5.13
CA ARG A 40 -2.85 -2.79 -4.07
C ARG A 40 -3.26 -1.44 -3.48
N ARG A 41 -3.79 -0.53 -4.30
CA ARG A 41 -4.38 0.74 -3.84
C ARG A 41 -5.62 0.52 -2.99
N GLY A 42 -6.48 -0.45 -3.33
CA GLY A 42 -7.61 -0.86 -2.49
C GLY A 42 -7.19 -1.24 -1.08
N ARG A 43 -6.12 -2.04 -0.94
CA ARG A 43 -5.55 -2.40 0.38
C ARG A 43 -4.97 -1.20 1.14
N TYR A 44 -4.39 -0.23 0.44
CA TYR A 44 -3.91 1.01 1.06
C TYR A 44 -5.07 1.83 1.64
N VAL A 45 -6.18 1.92 0.91
CA VAL A 45 -7.41 2.58 1.37
C VAL A 45 -8.00 1.86 2.59
N GLU A 46 -8.07 0.52 2.56
CA GLU A 46 -8.53 -0.28 3.70
C GLU A 46 -7.69 0.00 4.95
N PHE A 47 -6.36 0.09 4.80
CA PHE A 47 -5.49 0.41 5.93
C PHE A 47 -5.81 1.77 6.54
N ASN A 48 -5.89 2.81 5.72
CA ASN A 48 -6.13 4.17 6.21
C ASN A 48 -7.50 4.31 6.88
N LEU A 49 -8.54 3.66 6.33
CA LEU A 49 -9.90 3.81 6.85
C LEU A 49 -10.18 2.91 8.06
N VAL A 50 -9.55 1.74 8.17
CA VAL A 50 -9.86 0.75 9.22
C VAL A 50 -8.84 0.76 10.36
N TYR A 51 -7.55 0.95 10.05
CA TYR A 51 -6.46 0.71 11.01
C TYR A 51 -5.66 1.96 11.37
N ASP A 52 -5.56 2.93 10.46
CA ASP A 52 -4.82 4.16 10.77
C ASP A 52 -5.53 4.98 11.86
N ARG A 53 -4.84 5.10 13.00
CA ARG A 53 -5.37 5.82 14.16
C ARG A 53 -5.48 7.32 13.88
N GLY A 54 -4.56 7.88 13.08
CA GLY A 54 -4.57 9.31 12.74
C GLY A 54 -5.83 9.69 11.95
N THR A 55 -6.11 8.92 10.91
CA THR A 55 -7.33 9.06 10.09
C THR A 55 -8.59 8.85 10.93
N THR A 56 -8.66 7.76 11.70
CA THR A 56 -9.82 7.45 12.55
C THR A 56 -10.08 8.56 13.57
N PHE A 57 -9.02 9.07 14.22
CA PHE A 57 -9.12 10.16 15.17
C PHE A 57 -9.61 11.44 14.51
N GLY A 58 -8.99 11.87 13.40
CA GLY A 58 -9.36 13.09 12.70
C GLY A 58 -10.80 13.09 12.21
N LEU A 59 -11.31 11.94 11.73
CA LEU A 59 -12.70 11.80 11.31
C LEU A 59 -13.68 11.88 12.49
N LYS A 60 -13.32 11.32 13.64
CA LYS A 60 -14.18 11.34 14.84
C LYS A 60 -14.19 12.69 15.55
N THR A 61 -13.11 13.44 15.49
CA THR A 61 -12.98 14.73 16.19
C THR A 61 -13.40 15.94 15.36
N GLY A 62 -13.91 15.73 14.14
CA GLY A 62 -14.34 16.82 13.25
C GLY A 62 -13.18 17.61 12.65
N GLY A 63 -12.01 16.97 12.47
CA GLY A 63 -10.89 17.58 11.76
C GLY A 63 -11.22 17.89 10.29
N ARG A 64 -10.35 18.65 9.63
CA ARG A 64 -10.55 19.02 8.22
C ARG A 64 -10.48 17.78 7.32
N ILE A 65 -11.63 17.36 6.81
CA ILE A 65 -11.80 16.10 6.08
C ILE A 65 -10.90 16.05 4.83
N GLU A 66 -10.80 17.15 4.09
CA GLU A 66 -9.97 17.20 2.87
C GLU A 66 -8.48 17.02 3.17
N SER A 67 -8.02 17.46 4.34
CA SER A 67 -6.64 17.23 4.78
C SER A 67 -6.43 15.78 5.22
N ILE A 68 -7.41 15.17 5.89
CA ILE A 68 -7.35 13.79 6.39
C ILE A 68 -7.33 12.80 5.22
N LEU A 69 -8.19 13.01 4.23
CA LEU A 69 -8.37 12.11 3.08
C LEU A 69 -7.40 12.39 1.93
N MET A 70 -6.45 13.32 2.08
CA MET A 70 -5.43 13.62 1.06
C MET A 70 -4.58 12.38 0.71
N SER A 71 -4.45 11.44 1.64
CA SER A 71 -3.73 10.18 1.43
C SER A 71 -4.43 9.21 0.46
N LEU A 72 -5.72 9.41 0.16
CA LEU A 72 -6.47 8.48 -0.70
C LEU A 72 -6.05 8.60 -2.17
N PRO A 73 -5.89 7.47 -2.88
CA PRO A 73 -5.55 7.50 -4.30
C PRO A 73 -6.75 7.92 -5.16
N LEU A 74 -6.47 8.46 -6.34
CA LEU A 74 -7.49 8.84 -7.33
C LEU A 74 -8.42 7.68 -7.73
N THR A 75 -7.87 6.47 -7.84
CA THR A 75 -8.59 5.24 -8.21
C THR A 75 -8.09 4.09 -7.36
N ALA A 76 -9.01 3.18 -7.02
CA ALA A 76 -8.76 1.91 -6.35
C ALA A 76 -9.77 0.86 -6.83
N ARG A 77 -9.44 -0.43 -6.71
CA ARG A 77 -10.30 -1.54 -7.09
C ARG A 77 -10.35 -2.59 -5.98
N TRP A 78 -11.50 -3.25 -5.86
CA TRP A 78 -11.70 -4.41 -5.01
C TRP A 78 -12.22 -5.57 -5.86
N GLU A 79 -11.71 -6.76 -5.58
CA GLU A 79 -12.13 -8.02 -6.19
C GLU A 79 -12.30 -9.05 -5.08
N TYR A 80 -13.36 -9.85 -5.18
CA TYR A 80 -13.60 -10.95 -4.25
C TYR A 80 -12.58 -12.07 -4.49
N ASP A 81 -12.03 -12.60 -3.40
CA ASP A 81 -11.11 -13.75 -3.38
C ASP A 81 -9.99 -13.73 -4.44
N HIS A 82 -9.41 -12.55 -4.66
CA HIS A 82 -8.33 -12.40 -5.64
C HIS A 82 -7.05 -13.10 -5.17
N GLU A 83 -6.67 -14.18 -5.84
CA GLU A 83 -5.39 -14.85 -5.65
C GLU A 83 -4.27 -14.13 -6.42
N ALA A 84 -3.23 -13.71 -5.69
CA ALA A 84 -2.06 -13.12 -6.33
C ALA A 84 -1.31 -14.21 -7.11
N ILE A 85 -1.16 -14.01 -8.43
CA ILE A 85 -0.37 -14.91 -9.29
C ILE A 85 1.05 -14.99 -8.72
N THR A 86 1.40 -16.17 -8.21
CA THR A 86 2.75 -16.52 -7.78
C THR A 86 3.57 -16.86 -9.01
N ASP A 87 3.88 -15.87 -9.84
CA ASP A 87 4.97 -16.02 -10.79
C ASP A 87 6.16 -15.16 -10.36
N CYS A 88 7.26 -15.87 -10.14
CA CYS A 88 8.35 -15.49 -9.27
C CYS A 88 9.37 -14.63 -10.01
N GLU A 89 9.06 -13.36 -10.28
CA GLU A 89 10.08 -12.38 -10.68
C GLU A 89 10.11 -11.12 -9.80
N ARG A 90 9.11 -10.92 -8.92
CA ARG A 90 9.09 -9.76 -8.01
C ARG A 90 8.61 -10.14 -6.60
N PRO A 91 9.47 -10.07 -5.56
CA PRO A 91 9.13 -10.50 -4.19
C PRO A 91 8.02 -9.68 -3.50
N ILE A 92 7.56 -8.57 -4.11
CA ILE A 92 6.54 -7.69 -3.55
C ILE A 92 5.12 -8.30 -3.67
N SER A 93 4.88 -9.24 -4.60
CA SER A 93 3.59 -9.93 -4.74
C SER A 93 3.30 -10.89 -3.58
N CYS A 94 4.34 -11.41 -2.91
CA CYS A 94 4.24 -12.47 -1.90
C CYS A 94 3.73 -11.99 -0.52
N LEU A 95 3.62 -10.67 -0.28
CA LEU A 95 3.23 -10.16 1.05
C LEU A 95 1.75 -10.37 1.39
N THR A 96 0.90 -10.69 0.41
CA THR A 96 -0.53 -10.96 0.64
C THR A 96 -0.75 -12.27 1.41
N ARG A 97 0.22 -13.21 1.39
CA ARG A 97 0.08 -14.55 1.98
C ARG A 97 0.51 -14.68 3.44
N ARG A 98 0.88 -13.60 4.13
CA ARG A 98 1.33 -13.71 5.54
C ARG A 98 0.19 -14.03 6.53
N ASN A 99 -1.08 -13.74 6.18
CA ASN A 99 -2.23 -13.97 7.08
C ASN A 99 -3.24 -15.03 6.61
N GLN A 100 -3.02 -15.69 5.46
CA GLN A 100 -3.88 -16.78 4.96
C GLN A 100 -3.33 -18.17 5.33
N LYS A 101 -2.60 -18.29 6.45
CA LYS A 101 -2.29 -19.57 7.12
C LYS A 101 -3.30 -19.84 8.23
N ARG A 102 -4.59 -19.91 7.89
CA ARG A 102 -5.60 -20.68 8.63
C ARG A 102 -6.60 -21.18 7.60
N GLU A 103 -6.79 -22.49 7.54
CA GLU A 103 -7.69 -23.24 6.65
C GLU A 103 -7.20 -23.52 5.22
N VAL A 104 -6.04 -24.18 5.07
CA VAL A 104 -5.95 -25.22 4.03
C VAL A 104 -6.44 -26.51 4.67
N LYS A 105 -7.74 -26.81 4.50
CA LYS A 105 -8.23 -28.18 4.69
C LYS A 105 -7.60 -29.05 3.62
N SER A 106 -7.06 -30.18 4.05
CA SER A 106 -6.69 -31.30 3.19
C SER A 106 -7.84 -31.64 2.24
N GLY A 107 -7.56 -31.63 0.94
CA GLY A 107 -8.51 -32.05 -0.08
C GLY A 107 -7.84 -32.08 -1.44
N ASN A 108 -7.46 -33.28 -1.87
CA ASN A 108 -7.01 -33.69 -3.20
C ASN A 108 -7.45 -32.77 -4.36
N CYS A 109 -6.50 -32.23 -5.11
CA CYS A 109 -6.14 -32.67 -6.47
C CYS A 109 -4.85 -31.99 -6.92
#